data_AF-A0A1Y2B2U1-F1
#
_entry.id   AF-A0A1Y2B2U1-F1
#
_cell.length_a   1.000
_cell.length_b   1.000
_cell.length_c   1.000
_cell.angle_alpha   90.00
_cell.angle_beta   90.00
_cell.angle_gamma   90.00
#
_symmetry.space_group_name_H-M   'P 1'
#
loop_
_entity.id
_entity.type
_entity.pdbx_description
1 polymer ?
#
loop_
_entity_poly.entity_id
_entity_poly.type
_entity_poly.pdbx_seq_one_letter_code
_entity_poly.pdbx_strand_id
1 'polypeptide(L)'
;MSIHSSVTNWSLEALPNGFHVPPLPLIDNAEIESRVFTHKSFNAARRDAMSLDVTGPPDGDYSQLATVGDAILGSGVLTHLKAQLAKNATLALLSDKYNMSDRLRAHEDQSAVLRANAAVRASLFEAYIAGVYSSHEHDHGRDSALERVANWLYALLRPLIVSCIALMQAHVHPPQVVMDATTNDETQYGVQPFGDPFESTDENDQAHEDLASRGASMRLNELCIGRLRIGIPDYKDVEFPMQTWTVTCSVDLHGHTWSARATRSTKRQATTVAAWKVLHLLGE
;
A
#
# COMPACT_ATOMS: atom_id res chain seq x y z
N MET A 1 8.09 1.34 -28.38
CA MET A 1 8.88 0.45 -27.49
C MET A 1 8.51 0.81 -26.06
N SER A 2 8.13 -0.19 -25.28
CA SER A 2 7.31 -0.13 -24.08
C SER A 2 8.07 0.35 -22.83
N ILE A 3 7.53 1.37 -22.14
CA ILE A 3 8.01 1.82 -20.81
C ILE A 3 6.92 1.64 -19.72
N HIS A 4 5.77 1.04 -20.06
CA HIS A 4 4.64 0.88 -19.13
C HIS A 4 4.71 -0.36 -18.20
N SER A 5 5.85 -1.03 -18.07
CA SER A 5 5.90 -2.37 -17.47
C SER A 5 6.65 -2.51 -16.14
N SER A 6 7.06 -1.42 -15.46
CA SER A 6 8.02 -1.56 -14.36
C SER A 6 7.57 -1.12 -12.96
N VAL A 7 6.37 -0.54 -12.78
CA VAL A 7 5.94 -0.04 -11.44
C VAL A 7 4.93 -0.97 -10.75
N THR A 8 4.34 -1.95 -11.45
CA THR A 8 3.21 -2.74 -10.93
C THR A 8 3.60 -4.02 -10.18
N ASN A 9 4.88 -4.43 -10.20
CA ASN A 9 5.32 -5.69 -9.60
C ASN A 9 6.48 -5.54 -8.61
N TRP A 10 6.41 -4.54 -7.73
CA TRP A 10 7.36 -4.50 -6.62
C TRP A 10 6.90 -5.47 -5.53
N SER A 11 7.73 -6.47 -5.22
CA SER A 11 7.53 -7.43 -4.14
C SER A 11 8.58 -7.16 -3.07
N LEU A 12 8.18 -7.22 -1.81
CA LEU A 12 9.14 -7.16 -0.72
C LEU A 12 9.93 -8.49 -0.72
N GLU A 13 11.12 -8.50 -1.31
CA GLU A 13 11.96 -9.72 -1.34
C GLU A 13 12.51 -10.09 0.05
N ALA A 14 12.65 -9.10 0.93
CA ALA A 14 13.07 -9.28 2.31
C ALA A 14 12.49 -8.17 3.21
N LEU A 15 12.30 -8.48 4.50
CA LEU A 15 11.91 -7.48 5.50
C LEU A 15 13.06 -6.47 5.72
N PRO A 16 12.77 -5.17 5.94
CA PRO A 16 13.80 -4.17 6.22
C PRO A 16 14.72 -4.56 7.38
N ASN A 17 15.99 -4.17 7.31
CA ASN A 17 16.94 -4.37 8.40
C ASN A 17 16.43 -3.66 9.68
N GLY A 18 16.40 -4.38 10.81
CA GLY A 18 15.84 -3.85 12.05
C GLY A 18 14.31 -3.84 12.12
N PHE A 19 13.62 -4.57 11.22
CA PHE A 19 12.16 -4.73 11.31
C PHE A 19 11.76 -5.50 12.58
N HIS A 20 11.11 -4.79 13.50
CA HIS A 20 10.54 -5.34 14.72
C HIS A 20 9.06 -5.67 14.50
N VAL A 21 8.71 -6.93 14.76
CA VAL A 21 7.32 -7.37 14.76
C VAL A 21 6.66 -7.03 16.10
N PRO A 22 5.41 -6.53 16.11
CA PRO A 22 4.63 -6.42 17.34
C PRO A 22 4.41 -7.81 17.96
N PRO A 23 4.07 -7.90 19.25
CA PRO A 23 3.72 -9.17 19.87
C PRO A 23 2.53 -9.83 19.16
N LEU A 24 2.58 -11.15 19.03
CA LEU A 24 1.54 -11.93 18.38
C LEU A 24 0.27 -11.95 19.27
N PRO A 25 -0.92 -11.55 18.76
CA PRO A 25 -2.14 -11.55 19.55
C PRO A 25 -2.54 -12.98 19.95
N LEU A 26 -2.79 -13.21 21.23
CA LEU A 26 -3.19 -14.53 21.72
C LEU A 26 -4.52 -14.98 21.12
N ILE A 27 -4.62 -16.26 20.76
CA ILE A 27 -5.87 -16.93 20.41
C ILE A 27 -6.39 -17.60 21.67
N ASP A 28 -7.44 -17.05 22.27
CA ASP A 28 -7.93 -17.46 23.58
C ASP A 28 -8.61 -18.86 23.56
N ASN A 29 -9.06 -19.29 22.37
CA ASN A 29 -9.67 -20.60 22.16
C ASN A 29 -8.62 -21.62 21.65
N ALA A 30 -8.27 -22.59 22.51
CA ALA A 30 -7.28 -23.64 22.21
C ALA A 30 -7.66 -24.54 21.02
N GLU A 31 -8.95 -24.73 20.74
CA GLU A 31 -9.40 -25.50 19.58
C GLU A 31 -9.12 -24.74 18.28
N ILE A 32 -9.45 -23.44 18.26
CA ILE A 32 -9.16 -22.55 17.13
C ILE A 32 -7.65 -22.45 16.91
N GLU A 33 -6.87 -22.26 17.98
CA GLU A 33 -5.40 -22.22 17.89
C GLU A 33 -4.85 -23.53 17.30
N SER A 34 -5.34 -24.68 17.77
CA SER A 34 -4.92 -25.98 17.24
C SER A 34 -5.25 -26.13 15.74
N ARG A 35 -6.42 -25.65 15.31
CA ARG A 35 -6.84 -25.69 13.89
C ARG A 35 -5.99 -24.81 12.98
N VAL A 36 -5.62 -23.60 13.45
CA VAL A 36 -4.74 -22.68 12.70
C VAL A 36 -3.41 -23.34 12.32
N PHE A 37 -2.87 -24.20 13.19
CA PHE A 37 -1.59 -24.86 12.95
C PHE A 37 -1.71 -26.31 12.42
N THR A 38 -2.89 -26.75 12.00
CA THR A 38 -3.11 -28.12 11.51
C THR A 38 -3.34 -28.15 10.00
N HIS A 39 -2.48 -28.86 9.28
CA HIS A 39 -2.63 -29.10 7.83
C HIS A 39 -3.49 -30.35 7.56
N LYS A 40 -4.24 -30.36 6.44
CA LYS A 40 -5.04 -31.51 5.98
C LYS A 40 -4.32 -32.85 5.98
N SER A 41 -3.01 -32.88 5.70
CA SER A 41 -2.21 -34.12 5.70
C SER A 41 -2.15 -34.77 7.09
N PHE A 42 -2.22 -33.97 8.15
CA PHE A 42 -2.20 -34.46 9.53
C PHE A 42 -3.48 -35.25 9.85
N ASN A 43 -4.63 -34.74 9.39
CA ASN A 43 -5.92 -35.40 9.58
C ASN A 43 -6.09 -36.61 8.65
N ALA A 44 -5.61 -36.51 7.40
CA ALA A 44 -5.63 -37.62 6.44
C ALA A 44 -4.84 -38.85 6.94
N ALA A 45 -3.73 -38.63 7.65
CA ALA A 45 -2.93 -39.70 8.25
C ALA A 45 -3.58 -40.36 9.48
N ARG A 46 -4.48 -39.66 10.18
CA ARG A 46 -5.25 -40.21 11.32
C ARG A 46 -6.47 -41.01 10.89
N ARG A 47 -6.96 -40.81 9.66
CA ARG A 47 -8.02 -41.63 9.07
C ARG A 47 -7.42 -42.93 8.55
N ASP A 48 -7.14 -43.83 9.48
CA ASP A 48 -6.79 -45.21 9.18
C ASP A 48 -7.94 -45.86 8.39
N ALA A 49 -7.62 -46.73 7.42
CA ALA A 49 -8.57 -47.30 6.44
C ALA A 49 -9.68 -48.18 7.04
N MET A 50 -9.77 -48.27 8.36
CA MET A 50 -10.69 -49.13 9.12
C MET A 50 -11.62 -48.35 10.09
N SER A 51 -11.51 -47.02 10.19
CA SER A 51 -12.40 -46.23 11.06
C SER A 51 -13.66 -45.77 10.32
N LEU A 52 -14.80 -46.38 10.65
CA LEU A 52 -16.15 -45.97 10.23
C LEU A 52 -16.76 -44.88 11.14
N ASP A 53 -15.98 -44.34 12.08
CA ASP A 53 -16.51 -43.42 13.08
C ASP A 53 -16.39 -41.96 12.62
N VAL A 54 -17.51 -41.42 12.12
CA VAL A 54 -17.70 -40.02 11.69
C VAL A 54 -18.09 -39.15 12.91
N THR A 55 -17.45 -39.35 14.05
CA THR A 55 -17.74 -38.59 15.30
C THR A 55 -16.53 -37.83 15.85
N GLY A 56 -15.46 -37.70 15.07
CA GLY A 56 -14.37 -36.77 15.38
C GLY A 56 -14.83 -35.31 15.31
N PRO A 57 -14.22 -34.40 16.09
CA PRO A 57 -14.53 -32.96 16.03
C PRO A 57 -14.38 -32.47 14.58
N PRO A 58 -15.19 -31.50 14.14
CA PRO A 58 -15.26 -31.10 12.73
C PRO A 58 -13.86 -30.84 12.19
N ASP A 59 -13.47 -31.63 11.20
CA ASP A 59 -12.19 -31.62 10.52
C ASP A 59 -11.89 -30.24 9.94
N GLY A 60 -11.36 -29.35 10.77
CA GLY A 60 -10.99 -28.01 10.36
C GLY A 60 -9.48 -27.93 10.23
N ASP A 61 -8.97 -28.02 9.00
CA ASP A 61 -7.62 -27.59 8.71
C ASP A 61 -7.56 -26.05 8.65
N TYR A 62 -6.34 -25.52 8.59
CA TYR A 62 -6.14 -24.08 8.48
C TYR A 62 -6.76 -23.49 7.20
N SER A 63 -7.03 -24.29 6.16
CA SER A 63 -7.48 -23.81 4.84
C SER A 63 -8.81 -23.05 4.92
N GLN A 64 -9.74 -23.52 5.75
CA GLN A 64 -11.02 -22.84 5.98
C GLN A 64 -10.82 -21.49 6.68
N LEU A 65 -9.94 -21.44 7.68
CA LEU A 65 -9.61 -20.22 8.40
C LEU A 65 -8.84 -19.23 7.53
N ALA A 66 -7.94 -19.71 6.67
CA ALA A 66 -7.20 -18.88 5.73
C ALA A 66 -8.13 -18.11 4.80
N THR A 67 -9.21 -18.73 4.32
CA THR A 67 -10.22 -18.07 3.48
C THR A 67 -10.91 -16.92 4.21
N VAL A 68 -11.22 -17.11 5.50
CA VAL A 68 -11.80 -16.06 6.35
C VAL A 68 -10.78 -14.95 6.61
N GLY A 69 -9.52 -15.30 6.85
CA GLY A 69 -8.42 -14.36 7.05
C GLY A 69 -8.15 -13.48 5.84
N ASP A 70 -8.12 -14.09 4.64
CA ASP A 70 -8.02 -13.37 3.37
C ASP A 70 -9.21 -12.42 3.18
N ALA A 71 -10.43 -12.85 3.49
CA ALA A 71 -11.60 -11.97 3.45
C ALA A 71 -11.50 -10.80 4.45
N ILE A 72 -10.99 -11.02 5.66
CA ILE A 72 -10.77 -9.97 6.66
C ILE A 72 -9.73 -8.97 6.17
N LEU A 73 -8.57 -9.44 5.69
CA LEU A 73 -7.56 -8.61 5.01
C LEU A 73 -8.20 -7.86 3.83
N GLY A 74 -9.07 -8.55 3.08
CA GLY A 74 -9.86 -8.16 1.92
C GLY A 74 -10.95 -7.11 2.15
N SER A 75 -11.44 -6.96 3.37
CA SER A 75 -12.69 -6.24 3.65
C SER A 75 -12.57 -4.72 3.85
N GLY A 76 -11.38 -4.14 4.02
CA GLY A 76 -11.24 -2.67 3.96
C GLY A 76 -10.36 -1.99 4.99
N VAL A 77 -9.61 -2.71 5.82
CA VAL A 77 -8.76 -2.08 6.85
C VAL A 77 -7.54 -1.32 6.26
N LEU A 78 -7.12 -1.59 5.00
CA LEU A 78 -5.82 -1.13 4.44
C LEU A 78 -5.84 -0.74 2.93
N THR A 79 -6.91 -0.09 2.46
CA THR A 79 -7.41 -0.05 1.07
C THR A 79 -6.46 0.30 -0.10
N HIS A 80 -5.26 0.87 0.10
CA HIS A 80 -4.39 1.26 -1.04
C HIS A 80 -2.99 0.63 -1.09
N LEU A 81 -2.36 0.30 0.06
CA LEU A 81 -1.07 -0.43 0.08
C LEU A 81 -1.24 -1.96 0.13
N LYS A 82 -2.48 -2.40 0.30
CA LYS A 82 -2.91 -3.79 0.47
C LYS A 82 -2.60 -4.71 -0.70
N ALA A 83 -2.72 -4.28 -1.95
CA ALA A 83 -2.40 -5.14 -3.09
C ALA A 83 -0.92 -5.54 -3.14
N GLN A 84 -0.04 -4.75 -2.52
CA GLN A 84 1.40 -5.00 -2.51
C GLN A 84 1.87 -5.70 -1.22
N LEU A 85 1.24 -5.40 -0.08
CA LEU A 85 1.61 -5.99 1.22
C LEU A 85 0.87 -7.29 1.55
N ALA A 86 -0.32 -7.53 0.98
CA ALA A 86 -1.05 -8.79 1.11
C ALA A 86 -0.64 -9.81 0.03
N LYS A 87 0.53 -9.63 -0.61
CA LYS A 87 1.10 -10.67 -1.49
C LYS A 87 1.54 -11.85 -0.64
N ASN A 88 1.29 -13.06 -1.12
CA ASN A 88 1.70 -14.31 -0.46
C ASN A 88 3.19 -14.31 -0.07
N ALA A 89 4.06 -13.67 -0.86
CA ALA A 89 5.48 -13.52 -0.53
C ALA A 89 5.71 -12.75 0.80
N THR A 90 5.05 -11.61 0.97
CA THR A 90 5.14 -10.80 2.20
C THR A 90 4.54 -11.53 3.39
N LEU A 91 3.38 -12.18 3.20
CA LEU A 91 2.75 -12.96 4.27
C LEU A 91 3.61 -14.15 4.70
N ALA A 92 4.30 -14.81 3.76
CA ALA A 92 5.25 -15.88 4.07
C ALA A 92 6.44 -15.38 4.90
N LEU A 93 7.02 -14.22 4.55
CA LEU A 93 8.10 -13.60 5.32
C LEU A 93 7.66 -13.22 6.75
N LEU A 94 6.43 -12.71 6.89
CA LEU A 94 5.85 -12.38 8.19
C LEU A 94 5.60 -13.65 9.02
N SER A 95 5.09 -14.71 8.39
CA SER A 95 4.90 -16.03 9.00
C SER A 95 6.20 -16.61 9.56
N ASP A 96 7.30 -16.49 8.80
CA ASP A 96 8.64 -16.88 9.27
C ASP A 96 9.11 -16.05 10.45
N LYS A 97 8.90 -14.73 10.42
CA LYS A 97 9.34 -13.83 11.49
C LYS A 97 8.66 -14.13 12.83
N TYR A 98 7.46 -14.72 12.79
CA TYR A 98 6.73 -15.21 13.96
C TYR A 98 6.97 -16.70 14.26
N ASN A 99 7.86 -17.39 13.52
CA ASN A 99 8.12 -18.84 13.63
C ASN A 99 6.83 -19.70 13.52
N MET A 100 5.87 -19.28 12.69
CA MET A 100 4.60 -20.00 12.53
C MET A 100 4.76 -21.34 11.80
N SER A 101 5.72 -21.42 10.88
CA SER A 101 6.06 -22.64 10.14
C SER A 101 6.52 -23.77 11.05
N ASP A 102 7.30 -23.48 12.09
CA ASP A 102 7.75 -24.48 13.07
C ASP A 102 6.59 -25.08 13.87
N ARG A 103 5.53 -24.28 14.08
CA ARG A 103 4.32 -24.71 14.80
C ARG A 103 3.39 -25.56 13.93
N LEU A 104 3.62 -25.65 12.61
CA LEU A 104 2.79 -26.43 11.69
C LEU A 104 2.83 -27.92 12.03
N ARG A 105 1.64 -28.49 12.25
CA ARG A 105 1.38 -29.92 12.40
C ARG A 105 0.96 -30.49 11.04
N ALA A 106 1.83 -31.32 10.49
CA ALA A 106 1.63 -32.02 9.23
C ALA A 106 2.12 -33.47 9.38
N HIS A 107 1.90 -34.28 8.34
CA HIS A 107 2.47 -35.63 8.31
C HIS A 107 4.00 -35.54 8.25
N GLU A 108 4.72 -36.46 8.90
CA GLU A 108 6.18 -36.41 9.04
C GLU A 108 6.88 -36.26 7.68
N ASP A 109 6.51 -37.10 6.72
CA ASP A 109 7.06 -37.11 5.35
C ASP A 109 6.80 -35.81 4.56
N GLN A 110 5.77 -35.05 4.91
CA GLN A 110 5.39 -33.81 4.22
C GLN A 110 5.78 -32.57 5.00
N SER A 111 6.15 -32.71 6.28
CA SER A 111 6.35 -31.61 7.21
C SER A 111 7.43 -30.65 6.73
N ALA A 112 8.59 -31.16 6.31
CA ALA A 112 9.69 -30.35 5.81
C ALA A 112 9.31 -29.56 4.54
N VAL A 113 8.64 -30.23 3.59
CA VAL A 113 8.21 -29.61 2.33
C VAL A 113 7.15 -28.53 2.56
N LEU A 114 6.17 -28.81 3.42
CA LEU A 114 5.09 -27.87 3.72
C LEU A 114 5.58 -26.65 4.49
N ARG A 115 6.53 -26.82 5.43
CA ARG A 115 7.15 -25.71 6.16
C ARG A 115 7.97 -24.78 5.27
N ALA A 116 8.62 -25.32 4.23
CA ALA A 116 9.37 -24.52 3.26
C ALA A 116 8.47 -23.80 2.24
N ASN A 117 7.23 -24.25 2.06
CA ASN A 117 6.34 -23.74 1.02
C ASN A 117 5.80 -22.34 1.38
N ALA A 118 6.14 -21.33 0.57
CA ALA A 118 5.67 -19.95 0.76
C ALA A 118 4.14 -19.82 0.77
N ALA A 119 3.41 -20.59 -0.05
CA ALA A 119 1.95 -20.55 -0.08
C ALA A 119 1.36 -21.09 1.23
N VAL A 120 1.90 -22.18 1.78
CA VAL A 120 1.47 -22.72 3.07
C VAL A 120 1.74 -21.72 4.19
N ARG A 121 2.93 -21.11 4.21
CA ARG A 121 3.30 -20.10 5.20
C ARG A 121 2.41 -18.86 5.16
N ALA A 122 2.08 -18.38 3.96
CA ALA A 122 1.12 -17.30 3.77
C ALA A 122 -0.26 -17.66 4.31
N SER A 123 -0.78 -18.84 3.97
CA SER A 123 -2.07 -19.31 4.46
C SER A 123 -2.11 -19.54 5.96
N LEU A 124 -0.99 -19.92 6.60
CA LEU A 124 -0.91 -19.99 8.06
C LEU A 124 -1.08 -18.61 8.70
N PHE A 125 -0.51 -17.57 8.10
CA PHE A 125 -0.67 -16.21 8.59
C PHE A 125 -2.12 -15.73 8.46
N GLU A 126 -2.77 -16.01 7.32
CA GLU A 126 -4.19 -15.73 7.10
C GLU A 126 -5.08 -16.49 8.09
N ALA A 127 -4.82 -17.78 8.27
CA ALA A 127 -5.55 -18.60 9.24
C ALA A 127 -5.39 -18.07 10.66
N TYR A 128 -4.19 -17.57 11.01
CA TYR A 128 -3.94 -16.94 12.30
C TYR A 128 -4.80 -15.69 12.52
N ILE A 129 -4.90 -14.82 11.51
CA ILE A 129 -5.77 -13.64 11.54
C ILE A 129 -7.22 -14.05 11.83
N ALA A 130 -7.73 -15.05 11.11
CA ALA A 130 -9.06 -15.58 11.35
C ALA A 130 -9.19 -16.19 12.76
N GLY A 131 -8.15 -16.87 13.25
CA GLY A 131 -8.13 -17.43 14.59
C GLY A 131 -8.26 -16.38 15.69
N VAL A 132 -7.51 -15.28 15.59
CA VAL A 132 -7.60 -14.13 16.52
C VAL A 132 -8.97 -13.47 16.46
N TYR A 133 -9.51 -13.30 15.24
CA TYR A 133 -10.85 -12.75 15.05
C TYR A 133 -11.90 -13.65 15.73
N SER A 134 -11.92 -14.94 15.40
CA SER A 134 -12.94 -15.87 15.90
C SER A 134 -12.83 -16.15 17.39
N SER A 135 -11.62 -16.14 17.98
CA SER A 135 -11.50 -16.30 19.43
C SER A 135 -12.04 -15.09 20.18
N HIS A 136 -11.87 -13.87 19.64
CA HIS A 136 -12.32 -12.64 20.30
C HIS A 136 -13.79 -12.31 20.02
N GLU A 137 -14.30 -12.69 18.85
CA GLU A 137 -15.69 -12.46 18.43
C GLU A 137 -16.69 -13.14 19.39
N HIS A 138 -16.38 -14.36 19.84
CA HIS A 138 -17.23 -15.11 20.77
C HIS A 138 -17.48 -14.38 22.09
N ASP A 139 -16.49 -13.63 22.59
CA ASP A 139 -16.54 -13.04 23.93
C ASP A 139 -16.88 -11.54 23.92
N HIS A 140 -16.49 -10.79 22.87
CA HIS A 140 -16.55 -9.32 22.86
C HIS A 140 -17.33 -8.74 21.67
N GLY A 141 -17.85 -9.60 20.80
CA GLY A 141 -18.57 -9.22 19.60
C GLY A 141 -17.65 -8.85 18.42
N ARG A 142 -18.29 -8.75 17.25
CA ARG A 142 -17.63 -8.61 15.95
C ARG A 142 -16.77 -7.35 15.82
N ASP A 143 -17.29 -6.19 16.24
CA ASP A 143 -16.59 -4.91 16.04
C ASP A 143 -15.30 -4.84 16.87
N SER A 144 -15.34 -5.34 18.12
CA SER A 144 -14.15 -5.43 18.99
C SER A 144 -13.11 -6.39 18.42
N ALA A 145 -13.54 -7.51 17.84
CA ALA A 145 -12.64 -8.48 17.20
C ALA A 145 -11.95 -7.89 15.96
N LEU A 146 -12.71 -7.17 15.12
CA LEU A 146 -12.15 -6.44 13.98
C LEU A 146 -11.16 -5.36 14.43
N GLU A 147 -11.48 -4.59 15.46
CA GLU A 147 -10.60 -3.55 15.99
C GLU A 147 -9.29 -4.15 16.54
N ARG A 148 -9.36 -5.26 17.28
CA ARG A 148 -8.19 -5.99 17.79
C ARG A 148 -7.26 -6.44 16.66
N VAL A 149 -7.82 -7.04 15.61
CA VAL A 149 -7.07 -7.48 14.43
C VAL A 149 -6.51 -6.27 13.67
N ALA A 150 -7.32 -5.23 13.45
CA ALA A 150 -6.92 -4.03 12.74
C ALA A 150 -5.75 -3.30 13.43
N ASN A 151 -5.80 -3.14 14.75
CA ASN A 151 -4.75 -2.49 15.53
C ASN A 151 -3.42 -3.25 15.44
N TRP A 152 -3.45 -4.59 15.54
CA TRP A 152 -2.26 -5.41 15.37
C TRP A 152 -1.69 -5.34 13.95
N LEU A 153 -2.55 -5.51 12.93
CA LEU A 153 -2.14 -5.43 11.53
C LEU A 153 -1.61 -4.04 11.17
N TYR A 154 -2.21 -2.97 11.69
CA TYR A 154 -1.73 -1.61 11.48
C TYR A 154 -0.33 -1.42 12.10
N ALA A 155 -0.13 -1.85 13.35
CA ALA A 155 1.18 -1.79 14.00
C ALA A 155 2.25 -2.59 13.24
N LEU A 156 1.88 -3.74 12.67
CA LEU A 156 2.77 -4.60 11.88
C LEU A 156 3.10 -3.99 10.51
N LEU A 157 2.09 -3.50 9.79
CA LEU A 157 2.23 -3.07 8.40
C LEU A 157 2.70 -1.63 8.26
N ARG A 158 2.45 -0.76 9.25
CA ARG A 158 2.91 0.64 9.24
C ARG A 158 4.40 0.82 8.92
N PRO A 159 5.35 0.13 9.59
CA PRO A 159 6.77 0.25 9.25
C PRO A 159 7.11 -0.26 7.84
N LEU A 160 6.41 -1.28 7.34
CA LEU A 160 6.57 -1.73 5.95
C LEU A 160 6.08 -0.66 4.99
N ILE A 161 4.89 -0.13 5.19
CA ILE A 161 4.31 0.95 4.38
C ILE A 161 5.27 2.14 4.26
N VAL A 162 5.82 2.61 5.39
CA VAL A 162 6.77 3.73 5.41
C VAL A 162 8.04 3.39 4.60
N SER A 163 8.57 2.18 4.77
CA SER A 163 9.75 1.71 4.02
C SER A 163 9.46 1.61 2.52
N CYS A 164 8.29 1.09 2.15
CA CYS A 164 7.84 1.01 0.77
C CYS A 164 7.72 2.39 0.13
N ILE A 165 7.12 3.36 0.83
CA ILE A 165 6.98 4.74 0.36
C ILE A 165 8.36 5.37 0.16
N ALA A 166 9.27 5.24 1.14
CA ALA A 166 10.63 5.76 1.03
C ALA A 166 11.40 5.17 -0.16
N LEU A 167 11.26 3.86 -0.41
CA LEU A 167 11.89 3.19 -1.54
C LEU A 167 11.28 3.61 -2.89
N MET A 168 9.96 3.81 -2.95
CA MET A 168 9.29 4.33 -4.16
C MET A 168 9.75 5.76 -4.46
N GLN A 169 9.86 6.62 -3.45
CA GLN A 169 10.37 7.99 -3.61
C GLN A 169 11.84 8.01 -4.11
N ALA A 170 12.68 7.11 -3.59
CA ALA A 170 14.07 6.99 -4.04
C ALA A 170 14.22 6.49 -5.48
N HIS A 171 13.28 5.69 -6.00
CA HIS A 171 13.27 5.25 -7.40
C HIS A 171 12.73 6.31 -8.35
N VAL A 172 11.84 7.19 -7.89
CA VAL A 172 11.30 8.29 -8.70
C VAL A 172 12.31 9.43 -8.83
N HIS A 173 13.24 9.60 -7.88
CA HIS A 173 14.34 10.55 -7.96
C HIS A 173 15.68 9.85 -7.67
N PRO A 174 16.36 9.27 -8.68
CA PRO A 174 17.73 8.85 -8.48
C PRO A 174 18.56 10.07 -8.05
N PRO A 175 19.51 9.93 -7.10
CA PRO A 175 20.39 11.02 -6.72
C PRO A 175 21.12 11.48 -7.98
N GLN A 176 20.82 12.70 -8.43
CA GLN A 176 21.61 13.36 -9.45
C GLN A 176 23.03 13.42 -8.90
N VAL A 177 23.93 12.61 -9.48
CA VAL A 177 25.35 12.69 -9.20
C VAL A 177 25.76 14.10 -9.59
N VAL A 178 25.93 14.95 -8.58
CA VAL A 178 26.55 16.27 -8.76
C VAL A 178 28.01 15.97 -9.09
N MET A 179 28.31 15.86 -10.37
CA MET A 179 29.68 15.87 -10.85
C MET A 179 30.22 17.29 -10.62
N ASP A 180 31.06 17.41 -9.59
CA ASP A 180 31.99 18.53 -9.44
C ASP A 180 32.88 18.58 -10.69
N ALA A 181 32.56 19.50 -11.60
CA ALA A 181 33.45 19.90 -12.69
C ALA A 181 34.14 21.20 -12.29
N THR A 182 35.29 21.07 -11.67
CA THR A 182 36.33 22.10 -11.65
C THR A 182 36.92 22.21 -13.05
N THR A 183 36.70 23.32 -13.77
CA THR A 183 37.73 24.00 -14.58
C THR A 183 37.24 25.34 -15.13
N ASN A 184 38.09 26.37 -14.96
CA ASN A 184 38.02 27.69 -15.58
C ASN A 184 38.13 27.61 -17.12
N ASP A 185 37.50 28.51 -17.88
CA ASP A 185 38.21 29.56 -18.65
C ASP A 185 37.25 30.54 -19.35
N GLU A 186 37.75 31.75 -19.60
CA GLU A 186 37.07 32.94 -20.13
C GLU A 186 36.71 32.86 -21.63
N THR A 187 35.62 33.52 -22.07
CA THR A 187 35.59 34.55 -23.14
C THR A 187 34.16 34.96 -23.59
N GLN A 188 33.82 36.22 -23.26
CA GLN A 188 33.16 37.28 -24.04
C GLN A 188 32.38 36.97 -25.35
N TYR A 189 31.11 37.41 -25.45
CA TYR A 189 30.49 38.30 -26.48
C TYR A 189 28.95 38.12 -26.57
N GLY A 190 28.18 39.22 -26.60
CA GLY A 190 26.86 39.29 -27.26
C GLY A 190 25.68 39.79 -26.43
N VAL A 191 25.17 40.98 -26.79
CA VAL A 191 24.02 41.67 -26.18
C VAL A 191 22.74 41.44 -27.02
N GLN A 192 21.66 41.03 -26.35
CA GLN A 192 20.20 41.18 -26.63
C GLN A 192 19.52 40.36 -27.77
N PRO A 193 18.15 40.21 -27.80
CA PRO A 193 17.07 40.73 -26.92
C PRO A 193 15.99 39.68 -26.49
N PHE A 194 14.99 40.15 -25.72
CA PHE A 194 13.66 39.57 -25.44
C PHE A 194 13.19 38.43 -26.38
N GLY A 195 12.88 37.27 -25.81
CA GLY A 195 12.15 36.18 -26.45
C GLY A 195 11.12 35.58 -25.48
N ASP A 196 9.89 35.45 -25.97
CA ASP A 196 8.68 35.01 -25.26
C ASP A 196 8.84 33.71 -24.44
N PRO A 197 8.13 33.55 -23.31
CA PRO A 197 8.06 32.29 -22.60
C PRO A 197 7.06 31.35 -23.29
N PHE A 198 7.42 30.83 -24.46
CA PHE A 198 6.73 29.67 -25.03
C PHE A 198 7.48 28.42 -24.57
N GLU A 199 7.27 28.07 -23.30
CA GLU A 199 7.62 26.75 -22.77
C GLU A 199 6.73 25.73 -23.48
N SER A 200 7.23 25.17 -24.59
CA SER A 200 6.60 24.07 -25.31
C SER A 200 6.64 22.83 -24.43
N THR A 201 5.63 22.68 -23.55
CA THR A 201 5.35 21.41 -22.92
C THR A 201 4.80 20.50 -24.00
N ASP A 202 5.53 19.43 -24.33
CA ASP A 202 5.12 18.41 -25.29
C ASP A 202 3.66 17.99 -25.03
N GLU A 203 2.84 17.87 -26.07
CA GLU A 203 1.42 17.44 -25.95
C GLU A 203 1.28 16.11 -25.20
N ASN A 204 2.34 15.30 -25.23
CA ASN A 204 2.43 14.02 -24.54
C ASN A 204 2.52 14.17 -23.00
N ASP A 205 3.17 15.24 -22.52
CA ASP A 205 3.31 15.52 -21.09
C ASP A 205 2.00 16.08 -20.51
N GLN A 206 1.28 16.90 -21.27
CA GLN A 206 -0.03 17.40 -20.85
C GLN A 206 -1.06 16.27 -20.72
N ALA A 207 -1.04 15.29 -21.62
CA ALA A 207 -1.91 14.12 -21.55
C ALA A 207 -1.62 13.25 -20.32
N HIS A 208 -0.35 13.11 -19.93
CA HIS A 208 0.04 12.40 -18.72
C HIS A 208 -0.40 13.14 -17.45
N GLU A 209 -0.18 14.46 -17.38
CA GLU A 209 -0.67 15.31 -16.28
C GLU A 209 -2.20 15.26 -16.15
N ASP A 210 -2.94 15.25 -17.25
CA ASP A 210 -4.41 15.18 -17.26
C ASP A 210 -4.93 13.82 -16.76
N LEU A 211 -4.22 12.74 -17.06
CA LEU A 211 -4.56 11.41 -16.56
C LEU A 211 -4.25 11.30 -15.06
N ALA A 212 -3.08 11.78 -14.63
CA ALA A 212 -2.64 11.74 -13.24
C ALA A 212 -3.47 12.64 -12.31
N SER A 213 -4.00 13.74 -12.84
CA SER A 213 -4.78 14.70 -12.06
C SER A 213 -6.24 14.28 -11.82
N ARG A 214 -6.72 13.17 -12.40
CA ARG A 214 -8.13 12.75 -12.27
C ARG A 214 -8.55 12.62 -10.80
N GLY A 215 -9.57 13.40 -10.42
CA GLY A 215 -10.11 13.42 -9.05
C GLY A 215 -9.31 14.29 -8.07
N ALA A 216 -8.23 14.94 -8.50
CA ALA A 216 -7.38 15.74 -7.62
C ALA A 216 -8.11 16.91 -6.96
N SER A 217 -9.03 17.59 -7.67
CA SER A 217 -9.83 18.67 -7.05
C SER A 217 -10.70 18.16 -5.88
N MET A 218 -11.23 16.93 -5.99
CA MET A 218 -12.02 16.33 -4.92
C MET A 218 -11.14 15.94 -3.73
N ARG A 219 -9.98 15.32 -4.00
CA ARG A 219 -9.02 14.91 -2.97
C ARG A 219 -8.44 16.12 -2.24
N LEU A 220 -8.13 17.21 -2.95
CA LEU A 220 -7.65 18.44 -2.35
C LEU A 220 -8.73 19.07 -1.47
N ASN A 221 -9.99 19.10 -1.91
CA ASN A 221 -11.09 19.58 -1.07
C ASN A 221 -11.28 18.72 0.19
N GLU A 222 -11.24 17.39 0.06
CA GLU A 222 -11.34 16.47 1.20
C GLU A 222 -10.19 16.65 2.19
N LEU A 223 -8.96 16.82 1.69
CA LEU A 223 -7.78 17.09 2.49
C LEU A 223 -7.91 18.41 3.26
N CYS A 224 -8.26 19.50 2.56
CA CYS A 224 -8.35 20.83 3.14
C CYS A 224 -9.50 20.96 4.16
N ILE A 225 -10.66 20.34 3.89
CA ILE A 225 -11.82 20.37 4.80
C ILE A 225 -11.66 19.37 5.95
N GLY A 226 -11.28 18.13 5.64
CA GLY A 226 -11.29 17.03 6.59
C GLY A 226 -10.05 16.98 7.47
N ARG A 227 -8.87 16.83 6.86
CA ARG A 227 -7.60 16.63 7.58
C ARG A 227 -7.00 17.94 8.07
N LEU A 228 -6.88 18.93 7.20
CA LEU A 228 -6.17 20.19 7.50
C LEU A 228 -7.09 21.23 8.16
N ARG A 229 -8.41 21.10 8.03
CA ARG A 229 -9.43 22.02 8.58
C ARG A 229 -9.20 23.50 8.23
N ILE A 230 -8.67 23.76 7.03
CA ILE A 230 -8.34 25.10 6.52
C ILE A 230 -9.40 25.67 5.56
N GLY A 231 -10.47 24.93 5.30
CA GLY A 231 -11.54 25.35 4.39
C GLY A 231 -11.36 24.83 2.97
N ILE A 232 -11.97 25.50 1.99
CA ILE A 232 -11.92 25.10 0.58
C ILE A 232 -10.74 25.84 -0.09
N PRO A 233 -9.94 25.19 -0.96
CA PRO A 233 -8.91 25.85 -1.75
C PRO A 233 -9.45 27.02 -2.58
N ASP A 234 -8.64 28.07 -2.74
CA ASP A 234 -8.98 29.19 -3.62
C ASP A 234 -8.56 28.88 -5.06
N TYR A 235 -9.42 29.25 -6.02
CA TYR A 235 -9.18 29.02 -7.44
C TYR A 235 -9.41 30.32 -8.22
N LYS A 236 -8.37 30.79 -8.91
CA LYS A 236 -8.44 31.95 -9.79
C LYS A 236 -8.23 31.52 -11.22
N ASP A 237 -9.21 31.78 -12.07
CA ASP A 237 -9.16 31.45 -13.49
C ASP A 237 -9.07 32.69 -14.39
N VAL A 238 -8.30 32.57 -15.45
CA VAL A 238 -8.18 33.56 -16.52
C VAL A 238 -8.36 32.84 -17.85
N GLU A 239 -9.32 33.30 -18.64
CA GLU A 239 -9.54 32.83 -20.02
C GLU A 239 -8.65 33.65 -20.97
N PHE A 240 -7.87 32.96 -21.80
CA PHE A 240 -7.03 33.60 -22.81
C PHE A 240 -7.68 33.51 -24.21
N PRO A 241 -7.39 34.48 -25.10
CA PRO A 241 -7.74 34.36 -26.51
C PRO A 241 -7.14 33.07 -27.08
N MET A 242 -7.90 32.32 -27.88
CA MET A 242 -7.63 30.94 -28.34
C MET A 242 -8.19 29.79 -27.48
N GLN A 243 -9.25 30.02 -26.70
CA GLN A 243 -10.00 28.95 -25.98
C GLN A 243 -9.13 28.14 -24.99
N THR A 244 -8.18 28.78 -24.33
CA THR A 244 -7.41 28.14 -23.25
C THR A 244 -7.70 28.81 -21.92
N TRP A 245 -7.74 28.00 -20.88
CA TRP A 245 -8.04 28.37 -19.51
C TRP A 245 -6.80 28.18 -18.67
N THR A 246 -6.38 29.24 -17.99
CA THR A 246 -5.32 29.18 -17.00
C THR A 246 -5.94 29.28 -15.62
N VAL A 247 -5.75 28.26 -14.78
CA VAL A 247 -6.26 28.22 -13.40
C VAL A 247 -5.09 28.18 -12.44
N THR A 248 -5.13 29.05 -11.44
CA THR A 248 -4.21 29.04 -10.29
C THR A 248 -4.98 28.57 -9.07
N CYS A 249 -4.51 27.50 -8.44
CA CYS A 249 -5.04 26.99 -7.18
C CYS A 249 -4.12 27.40 -6.04
N SER A 250 -4.68 27.85 -4.91
CA SER A 250 -3.92 28.21 -3.71
C SER A 250 -4.57 27.69 -2.43
N VAL A 251 -3.72 27.25 -1.50
CA VAL A 251 -4.08 26.71 -0.19
C VAL A 251 -3.18 27.35 0.87
N ASP A 252 -3.80 27.96 1.88
CA ASP A 252 -3.10 28.56 3.01
C ASP A 252 -3.05 27.59 4.19
N LEU A 253 -1.83 27.18 4.57
CA LEU A 253 -1.61 26.27 5.69
C LEU A 253 -0.56 26.89 6.64
N HIS A 254 -0.96 27.15 7.89
CA HIS A 254 -0.07 27.69 8.94
C HIS A 254 0.74 28.93 8.50
N GLY A 255 0.09 29.86 7.80
CA GLY A 255 0.71 31.11 7.31
C GLY A 255 1.58 30.95 6.06
N HIS A 256 1.64 29.76 5.47
CA HIS A 256 2.34 29.49 4.22
C HIS A 256 1.33 29.17 3.11
N THR A 257 1.39 29.93 2.02
CA THR A 257 0.53 29.75 0.85
C THR A 257 1.20 28.81 -0.15
N TRP A 258 0.57 27.66 -0.39
CA TRP A 258 0.97 26.74 -1.44
C TRP A 258 0.12 27.02 -2.67
N SER A 259 0.74 27.27 -3.82
CA SER A 259 -0.01 27.55 -5.04
C SER A 259 0.62 26.92 -6.27
N ALA A 260 -0.22 26.53 -7.22
CA ALA A 260 0.21 26.01 -8.51
C ALA A 260 -0.75 26.44 -9.61
N ARG A 261 -0.23 26.49 -10.85
CA ARG A 261 -0.96 26.93 -12.04
C ARG A 261 -0.97 25.84 -13.11
N ALA A 262 -2.06 25.75 -13.86
CA ALA A 262 -2.15 24.92 -15.05
C ALA A 262 -2.97 25.61 -16.15
N THR A 263 -2.58 25.36 -17.40
CA THR A 263 -3.24 25.89 -18.60
C THR A 263 -3.74 24.72 -19.46
N ARG A 264 -5.03 24.71 -19.80
CA ARG A 264 -5.69 23.65 -20.61
C ARG A 264 -6.78 24.21 -21.51
N SER A 265 -7.25 23.40 -22.45
CA SER A 265 -8.38 23.75 -23.34
C SER A 265 -9.71 23.91 -22.60
N THR A 266 -9.88 23.29 -21.43
CA THR A 266 -11.09 23.48 -20.60
C THR A 266 -10.76 23.96 -19.20
N LYS A 267 -11.62 24.83 -18.66
CA LYS A 267 -11.54 25.30 -17.26
C LYS A 267 -11.43 24.13 -16.28
N ARG A 268 -12.26 23.10 -16.47
CA ARG A 268 -12.30 21.92 -15.60
C ARG A 268 -10.96 21.18 -15.56
N GLN A 269 -10.34 20.93 -16.72
CA GLN A 269 -9.04 20.27 -16.77
C GLN A 269 -7.96 21.14 -16.12
N ALA A 270 -7.92 22.44 -16.42
CA ALA A 270 -6.98 23.37 -15.80
C ALA A 270 -7.13 23.39 -14.27
N THR A 271 -8.36 23.41 -13.74
CA THR A 271 -8.63 23.32 -12.30
C THR A 271 -8.14 22.01 -11.69
N THR A 272 -8.40 20.89 -12.37
CA THR A 272 -8.02 19.56 -11.88
C THR A 272 -6.50 19.38 -11.86
N VAL A 273 -5.79 19.85 -12.88
CA VAL A 273 -4.32 19.81 -12.93
C VAL A 273 -3.70 20.77 -11.91
N ALA A 274 -4.24 21.99 -11.76
CA ALA A 274 -3.75 22.93 -10.76
C ALA A 274 -3.89 22.37 -9.33
N ALA A 275 -5.03 21.72 -9.02
CA ALA A 275 -5.24 21.06 -7.73
C ALA A 275 -4.27 19.88 -7.50
N TRP A 276 -3.99 19.09 -8.54
CA TRP A 276 -3.03 17.99 -8.48
C TRP A 276 -1.61 18.47 -8.17
N LYS A 277 -1.18 19.57 -8.80
CA LYS A 277 0.13 20.18 -8.53
C LYS A 277 0.22 20.69 -7.09
N VAL A 278 -0.84 21.27 -6.54
CA VAL A 278 -0.88 21.67 -5.12
C VAL A 278 -0.84 20.47 -4.19
N LEU A 279 -1.54 19.37 -4.48
CA LEU A 279 -1.44 18.12 -3.70
C LEU A 279 0.00 17.59 -3.64
N HIS A 280 0.70 17.58 -4.78
CA HIS A 280 2.10 17.18 -4.83
C HIS A 280 3.00 18.07 -3.98
N LEU A 281 2.77 19.39 -4.00
CA LEU A 281 3.50 20.33 -3.15
C LEU A 281 3.23 20.10 -1.65
N LEU A 282 2.02 19.67 -1.30
CA LEU A 282 1.65 19.29 0.07
C LEU A 282 2.11 17.87 0.46
N GLY A 283 2.67 17.10 -0.47
CA GLY A 283 3.18 15.75 -0.23
C GLY A 283 2.11 14.64 -0.22
N GLU A 284 0.96 14.86 -0.87
CA GLU A 284 -0.17 13.93 -0.99
C GLU A 284 -0.36 13.43 -2.43
#